data_AF-A0A0X3NL18-F1
#
_entry.id   AF-A0A0X3NL18-F1
#
_cell.length_a   1.000
_cell.length_b   1.000
_cell.length_c   1.000
_cell.angle_alpha   90.00
_cell.angle_beta   90.00
_cell.angle_gamma   90.00
#
_symmetry.space_group_name_H-M   'P 1'
#
loop_
_entity.id
_entity.type
_entity.pdbx_description
1 polymer ?
#
loop_
_entity_poly.entity_id
_entity_poly.type
_entity_poly.pdbx_seq_one_letter_code
_entity_poly.pdbx_strand_id
1 'polypeptide(L)'
;MGVSTSGRRFYICDRTRNTTWQHPVVAPRVPLGWERVEMCQGCVYYRHLLIPHAQRHHPDLWFPANLKNLENERQGWFFDLRKLQESVSNFEKGISKLIEAYADTMDVAEEAKFIPGFRQKATSELNRLAQQLDCRFFRDLHRIIVAYELARIRIVRQLLVRHNDRSASSAPSSPPPSSTKTV
;
A
#
# COMPACT_ATOMS: atom_id res chain seq x y z
N MET A 1 -2.90 18.45 19.15
CA MET A 1 -1.97 17.76 18.22
C MET A 1 -0.56 17.97 18.76
N GLY A 2 0.30 16.96 18.68
CA GLY A 2 1.72 17.08 19.03
C GLY A 2 2.62 16.62 17.89
N VAL A 3 3.93 16.80 18.08
CA VAL A 3 4.98 16.42 17.14
C VAL A 3 6.02 15.60 17.91
N SER A 4 6.41 14.44 17.39
CA SER A 4 7.46 13.60 17.97
C SER A 4 8.85 14.17 17.69
N THR A 5 9.86 13.63 18.36
CA THR A 5 11.28 13.93 18.08
C THR A 5 11.70 13.60 16.65
N SER A 6 11.03 12.65 15.99
CA SER A 6 11.24 12.32 14.58
C SER A 6 10.51 13.27 13.61
N GLY A 7 9.82 14.30 14.12
CA GLY A 7 9.04 15.23 13.33
C GLY A 7 7.69 14.67 12.86
N ARG A 8 7.28 13.48 13.33
CA ARG A 8 5.98 12.87 12.99
C ARG A 8 4.88 13.47 13.86
N ARG A 9 3.77 13.85 13.25
CA ARG A 9 2.59 14.36 13.98
C ARG A 9 1.81 13.24 14.64
N PHE A 10 1.28 13.52 15.82
CA PHE A 10 0.35 12.67 16.53
C PHE A 10 -0.83 13.48 17.09
N TYR A 11 -1.92 12.79 17.36
CA TYR A 11 -3.19 13.34 17.78
C TYR A 11 -3.46 12.96 19.23
N ILE A 12 -3.97 13.92 20.00
CA ILE A 12 -4.31 13.73 21.41
C ILE A 12 -5.84 13.84 21.46
N CYS A 13 -6.49 12.82 22.02
CA CYS A 13 -7.91 12.87 22.29
C CYS A 13 -8.13 13.41 23.70
N ASP A 14 -8.65 14.63 23.83
CA ASP A 14 -8.84 15.26 25.15
C ASP A 14 -9.86 14.50 26.01
N ARG A 15 -10.82 13.81 25.39
CA ARG A 15 -11.84 13.01 26.09
C ARG A 15 -11.26 11.73 26.70
N THR A 16 -10.45 10.97 25.95
CA THR A 16 -9.92 9.67 26.42
C THR A 16 -8.51 9.78 26.98
N ARG A 17 -7.87 10.96 26.87
CA ARG A 17 -6.47 11.21 27.21
C ARG A 17 -5.46 10.29 26.49
N ASN A 18 -5.88 9.66 25.40
CA ASN A 18 -5.02 8.79 24.60
C ASN A 18 -4.38 9.57 23.44
N THR A 19 -3.16 9.16 23.08
CA THR A 19 -2.45 9.61 21.88
C THR A 19 -2.58 8.59 20.75
N THR A 20 -2.67 9.05 19.51
CA THR A 20 -2.68 8.18 18.32
C THR A 20 -1.91 8.80 17.17
N TRP A 21 -1.29 7.96 16.34
CA TRP A 21 -0.67 8.39 15.09
C TRP A 21 -1.68 8.57 13.95
N GLN A 22 -2.92 8.10 14.15
CA GLN A 22 -3.97 8.13 13.15
C GLN A 22 -4.69 9.48 13.14
N HIS A 23 -4.79 10.09 11.96
CA HIS A 23 -5.57 11.32 11.79
C HIS A 23 -7.06 11.05 12.08
N PRO A 24 -7.74 11.79 12.98
CA PRO A 24 -9.08 11.46 13.45
C PRO A 24 -10.15 11.44 12.34
N VAL A 25 -10.05 12.35 11.36
CA VAL A 25 -11.00 12.43 10.23
C VAL A 25 -10.60 11.57 9.02
N VAL A 26 -9.32 11.54 8.65
CA VAL A 26 -8.85 10.87 7.44
C VAL A 26 -8.57 9.38 7.66
N ALA A 27 -8.15 8.96 8.86
CA ALA A 27 -7.78 7.56 9.12
C ALA A 27 -8.89 6.54 8.82
N PRO A 28 -10.17 6.79 9.13
CA PRO A 28 -11.26 5.87 8.74
C PRO A 28 -11.42 5.67 7.23
N ARG A 29 -10.80 6.54 6.42
CA ARG A 29 -10.87 6.55 4.95
C ARG A 29 -9.58 6.03 4.31
N VAL A 30 -8.57 5.69 5.12
CA VAL A 30 -7.34 5.02 4.66
C VAL A 30 -7.62 3.51 4.60
N PRO A 31 -7.35 2.83 3.47
CA PRO A 31 -7.61 1.40 3.35
C PRO A 31 -6.86 0.56 4.40
N LEU A 32 -7.41 -0.62 4.71
CA LEU A 32 -6.75 -1.58 5.60
C LEU A 32 -5.34 -1.91 5.07
N GLY A 33 -4.38 -2.04 5.99
CA GLY A 33 -2.98 -2.28 5.64
C GLY A 33 -2.20 -1.01 5.28
N TRP A 34 -2.87 0.14 5.13
CA TRP A 34 -2.22 1.43 4.89
C TRP A 34 -2.24 2.33 6.11
N GLU A 35 -1.22 3.16 6.22
CA GLU A 35 -1.13 4.22 7.22
C GLU A 35 -0.76 5.54 6.56
N ARG A 36 -1.52 6.58 6.89
CA ARG A 36 -1.17 7.96 6.54
C ARG A 36 -0.17 8.50 7.57
N VAL A 37 0.98 8.94 7.08
CA VAL A 37 2.01 9.56 7.90
C VAL A 37 2.06 11.05 7.59
N GLU A 38 1.96 11.86 8.64
CA GLU A 38 2.17 13.30 8.56
C GLU A 38 3.47 13.66 9.25
N MET A 39 4.32 14.36 8.51
CA MET A 39 5.54 14.94 9.02
C MET A 39 5.36 16.44 9.27
N CYS A 40 6.34 17.03 9.95
CA CYS A 40 6.49 18.48 10.04
C CYS A 40 6.50 19.12 8.66
N GLN A 41 6.17 20.42 8.59
CA GLN A 41 6.13 21.20 7.34
C GLN A 41 5.07 20.75 6.32
N GLY A 42 4.08 19.96 6.73
CA GLY A 42 2.95 19.59 5.88
C GLY A 42 3.26 18.49 4.85
N CYS A 43 4.40 17.81 4.99
CA CYS A 43 4.69 16.63 4.19
C CYS A 43 3.80 15.46 4.65
N VAL A 44 3.06 14.88 3.69
CA VAL A 44 2.17 13.74 3.91
C VAL A 44 2.56 12.65 2.94
N TYR A 45 2.62 11.42 3.44
CA TYR A 45 2.78 10.22 2.61
C TYR A 45 2.00 9.06 3.23
N TYR A 46 1.90 7.97 2.47
CA TYR A 46 1.21 6.76 2.85
C TYR A 46 2.20 5.62 2.82
N ARG A 47 2.20 4.78 3.85
CA ARG A 47 3.02 3.56 3.89
C ARG A 47 2.15 2.34 4.07
N HIS A 48 2.53 1.25 3.43
CA HIS A 48 1.94 -0.05 3.70
C HIS A 48 2.56 -0.62 4.99
N LEU A 49 1.75 -1.25 5.82
CA LEU A 49 2.18 -1.79 7.10
C LEU A 49 2.76 -3.20 6.99
N LEU A 50 2.41 -3.94 5.92
CA LEU A 50 2.80 -5.33 5.72
C LEU A 50 3.94 -5.55 4.72
N ILE A 51 4.27 -4.54 3.90
CA ILE A 51 5.31 -4.63 2.88
C ILE A 51 6.14 -3.32 2.89
N PRO A 52 7.41 -3.34 2.45
CA PRO A 52 8.26 -2.16 2.41
C PRO A 52 7.88 -1.25 1.24
N HIS A 53 6.66 -0.70 1.26
CA HIS A 53 6.14 0.21 0.24
C HIS A 53 5.62 1.49 0.88
N ALA A 54 5.97 2.61 0.24
CA ALA A 54 5.46 3.91 0.60
C ALA A 54 5.27 4.74 -0.66
N GLN A 55 4.25 5.60 -0.65
CA GLN A 55 3.87 6.44 -1.77
C GLN A 55 3.37 7.79 -1.27
N ARG A 56 3.51 8.81 -2.11
CA ARG A 56 3.04 10.15 -1.77
C ARG A 56 1.51 10.25 -1.81
N HIS A 57 0.90 9.47 -2.69
CA HIS A 57 -0.49 9.56 -3.06
C HIS A 57 -1.38 8.69 -2.16
N HIS A 58 -2.62 9.11 -1.92
CA HIS A 58 -3.59 8.28 -1.22
C HIS A 58 -3.81 6.96 -2.01
N PRO A 59 -3.91 5.79 -1.35
CA PRO A 59 -4.14 4.51 -2.03
C PRO A 59 -5.41 4.50 -2.89
N ASP A 60 -6.41 5.27 -2.46
CA ASP A 60 -7.66 5.53 -3.18
C ASP A 60 -7.65 6.96 -3.73
N LEU A 61 -7.20 7.16 -4.97
CA LEU A 61 -7.08 8.47 -5.62
C LEU A 61 -8.40 9.26 -5.78
N TRP A 62 -9.55 8.58 -5.72
CA TRP A 62 -10.87 9.22 -5.81
C TRP A 62 -11.25 9.96 -4.52
N PHE A 63 -10.47 9.78 -3.46
CA PHE A 63 -10.68 10.49 -2.21
C PHE A 63 -10.20 11.94 -2.35
N PRO A 64 -11.04 12.95 -2.09
CA PRO A 64 -10.63 14.35 -2.11
C PRO A 64 -9.80 14.64 -0.86
N ALA A 65 -8.54 14.19 -0.85
CA ALA A 65 -7.50 14.89 -0.12
C ALA A 65 -7.22 16.22 -0.85
N ASN A 66 -6.44 17.13 -0.27
CA ASN A 66 -5.95 18.31 -0.99
C ASN A 66 -5.06 17.85 -2.16
N LEU A 67 -5.71 17.48 -3.27
CA LEU A 67 -5.06 17.03 -4.49
C LEU A 67 -4.32 18.23 -5.05
N LYS A 68 -3.02 18.08 -5.25
CA LYS A 68 -2.29 19.00 -6.14
C LYS A 68 -2.77 18.74 -7.57
N ASN A 69 -2.19 19.41 -8.55
CA ASN A 69 -2.51 19.24 -9.97
C ASN A 69 -2.78 17.76 -10.35
N LEU A 70 -4.02 17.46 -10.75
CA LEU A 70 -4.54 16.12 -11.04
C LEU A 70 -3.70 15.31 -12.03
N GLU A 71 -3.08 15.98 -13.00
CA GLU A 71 -2.27 15.32 -14.01
C GLU A 71 -0.92 14.86 -13.45
N ASN A 72 -0.30 15.71 -12.63
CA ASN A 72 0.92 15.36 -11.90
C ASN A 72 0.67 14.23 -10.90
N GLU A 73 -0.48 14.25 -10.21
CA GLU A 73 -0.88 13.21 -9.27
C GLU A 73 -1.14 11.87 -9.99
N ARG A 74 -1.73 11.89 -11.20
CA ARG A 74 -1.88 10.68 -12.04
C ARG A 74 -0.52 10.10 -12.39
N GLN A 75 0.42 10.92 -12.89
CA GLN A 75 1.73 10.44 -13.31
C GLN A 75 2.54 9.88 -12.13
N GLY A 76 2.55 10.58 -11.00
CA GLY A 76 3.23 10.16 -9.78
C GLY A 76 2.66 8.86 -9.20
N TRP A 77 1.33 8.71 -9.21
CA TRP A 77 0.70 7.48 -8.78
C TRP A 77 1.14 6.29 -9.65
N PHE A 78 1.05 6.38 -10.98
CA PHE A 78 1.47 5.27 -11.87
C PHE A 78 2.95 4.89 -11.69
N PHE A 79 3.81 5.85 -11.33
CA PHE A 79 5.19 5.58 -10.99
C PHE A 79 5.34 4.78 -9.69
N ASP A 80 4.65 5.20 -8.61
CA ASP A 80 4.63 4.48 -7.33
C ASP A 80 4.11 3.04 -7.52
N LEU A 81 3.14 2.85 -8.42
CA LEU A 81 2.61 1.53 -8.77
C LEU A 81 3.59 0.64 -9.52
N ARG A 82 4.32 1.21 -10.48
CA ARG A 82 5.33 0.45 -11.22
C ARG A 82 6.40 -0.06 -10.26
N LYS A 83 6.86 0.77 -9.33
CA LYS A 83 7.79 0.37 -8.27
C LYS A 83 7.24 -0.75 -7.40
N LEU A 84 5.96 -0.66 -7.02
CA LEU A 84 5.30 -1.72 -6.27
C LEU A 84 5.30 -3.04 -7.04
N GLN A 85 5.00 -3.02 -8.34
CA GLN A 85 5.04 -4.22 -9.18
C GLN A 85 6.45 -4.78 -9.34
N GLU A 86 7.44 -3.92 -9.61
CA GLU A 86 8.86 -4.30 -9.75
C GLU A 86 9.42 -4.93 -8.46
N SER A 87 8.91 -4.51 -7.30
CA SER A 87 9.40 -4.98 -5.99
C SER A 87 9.20 -6.47 -5.75
N VAL A 88 8.29 -7.16 -6.45
CA VAL A 88 8.07 -8.60 -6.31
C VAL A 88 9.34 -9.40 -6.63
N SER A 89 10.08 -8.97 -7.65
CA SER A 89 11.29 -9.64 -8.11
C SER A 89 12.44 -9.62 -7.09
N ASN A 90 12.43 -8.65 -6.17
CA ASN A 90 13.47 -8.50 -5.15
C ASN A 90 13.49 -9.65 -4.14
N PHE A 91 12.40 -10.41 -4.03
CA PHE A 91 12.23 -11.47 -3.03
C PHE A 91 12.35 -12.89 -3.61
N GLU A 92 12.81 -13.05 -4.85
CA GLU A 92 12.82 -14.36 -5.52
C GLU A 92 14.06 -15.22 -5.24
N LYS A 93 15.06 -14.71 -4.53
CA LYS A 93 16.37 -15.37 -4.37
C LYS A 93 16.57 -15.96 -2.97
N GLY A 94 17.30 -17.07 -2.88
CA GLY A 94 17.91 -17.55 -1.64
C GLY A 94 17.15 -18.62 -0.84
N ILE A 95 15.97 -19.05 -1.31
CA ILE A 95 15.17 -20.11 -0.68
C ILE A 95 15.55 -21.46 -1.29
N SER A 96 15.81 -22.46 -0.44
CA SER A 96 16.21 -23.80 -0.92
C SER A 96 14.99 -24.60 -1.39
N LYS A 97 15.19 -25.52 -2.35
CA LYS A 97 14.15 -26.44 -2.81
C LYS A 97 13.53 -27.28 -1.69
N LEU A 98 14.29 -27.54 -0.63
CA LEU A 98 13.80 -28.23 0.56
C LEU A 98 12.72 -27.41 1.28
N ILE A 99 12.97 -26.11 1.48
CA ILE A 99 11.99 -25.20 2.09
C ILE A 99 10.82 -24.92 1.15
N GLU A 100 11.06 -24.88 -0.15
CA GLU A 100 9.97 -24.82 -1.13
C GLU A 100 9.05 -26.05 -0.99
N ALA A 101 9.61 -27.26 -1.03
CA ALA A 101 8.81 -28.48 -0.90
C ALA A 101 8.10 -28.58 0.46
N TYR A 102 8.80 -28.28 1.56
CA TYR A 102 8.24 -28.35 2.90
C TYR A 102 7.06 -27.39 3.07
N ALA A 103 7.20 -26.11 2.73
CA ALA A 103 6.12 -25.14 2.94
C ALA A 103 4.95 -25.27 1.94
N ASP A 104 5.13 -25.98 0.81
CA ASP A 104 4.02 -26.33 -0.09
C ASP A 104 3.24 -27.57 0.36
N THR A 105 3.75 -28.30 1.37
CA THR A 105 3.11 -29.51 1.86
C THR A 105 1.92 -29.15 2.76
N MET A 106 0.71 -29.52 2.33
CA MET A 106 -0.54 -29.29 3.07
C MET A 106 -1.02 -30.53 3.86
N ASP A 107 -0.46 -31.70 3.55
CA ASP A 107 -0.82 -32.96 4.19
C ASP A 107 0.16 -33.31 5.33
N VAL A 108 -0.39 -33.67 6.49
CA VAL A 108 0.40 -33.94 7.70
C VAL A 108 1.27 -35.19 7.56
N ALA A 109 0.82 -36.21 6.82
CA ALA A 109 1.61 -37.43 6.62
C ALA A 109 2.78 -37.17 5.67
N GLU A 110 2.61 -36.35 4.64
CA GLU A 110 3.70 -35.87 3.79
C GLU A 110 4.67 -34.96 4.57
N GLU A 111 4.16 -34.06 5.42
CA GLU A 111 4.98 -33.19 6.27
C GLU A 111 5.89 -34.00 7.21
N ALA A 112 5.35 -35.07 7.79
CA ALA A 112 6.08 -35.94 8.70
C ALA A 112 7.34 -36.57 8.05
N LYS A 113 7.39 -36.70 6.71
CA LYS A 113 8.54 -37.25 5.99
C LYS A 113 9.79 -36.36 6.07
N PHE A 114 9.62 -35.05 6.34
CA PHE A 114 10.75 -34.12 6.46
C PHE A 114 11.44 -34.19 7.84
N ILE A 115 10.71 -34.61 8.88
CA ILE A 115 11.18 -34.60 10.27
C ILE A 115 12.45 -35.41 10.51
N PRO A 116 12.60 -36.66 10.00
CA PRO A 116 13.84 -37.41 10.16
C PRO A 116 15.05 -36.69 9.55
N GLY A 117 14.86 -36.01 8.41
CA GLY A 117 15.89 -35.23 7.74
C GLY A 117 16.32 -34.00 8.54
N PHE A 118 15.38 -33.31 9.19
CA PHE A 118 15.70 -32.19 10.08
C PHE A 118 16.45 -32.65 11.34
N ARG A 119 16.09 -33.80 11.93
CA ARG A 119 16.75 -34.33 13.13
C ARG A 119 18.23 -34.66 12.93
N GLN A 120 18.65 -34.95 11.71
CA GLN A 120 20.04 -35.28 11.37
C GLN A 120 20.90 -34.03 11.12
N LYS A 121 20.31 -32.84 11.03
CA LYS A 121 21.02 -31.59 10.72
C LYS A 121 21.62 -30.93 11.95
N ALA A 122 22.74 -30.24 11.75
CA ALA A 122 23.32 -29.41 12.79
C ALA A 122 22.41 -28.21 13.12
N THR A 123 22.46 -27.71 14.35
CA THR A 123 21.66 -26.55 14.79
C THR A 123 21.85 -25.32 13.90
N SER A 124 23.07 -25.08 13.40
CA SER A 124 23.35 -23.98 12.48
C SER A 124 22.63 -24.13 11.13
N GLU A 125 22.48 -25.36 10.62
CA GLU A 125 21.73 -25.62 9.41
C GLU A 125 20.23 -25.44 9.63
N LEU A 126 19.70 -25.90 10.77
CA LEU A 126 18.29 -25.71 11.13
C LEU A 126 17.95 -24.21 11.25
N ASN A 127 18.83 -23.42 11.87
CA ASN A 127 18.68 -21.97 11.92
C ASN A 127 18.65 -21.34 10.53
N ARG A 128 19.51 -21.80 9.61
CA ARG A 128 19.50 -21.33 8.22
C ARG A 128 18.20 -21.70 7.50
N LEU A 129 17.68 -22.91 7.73
CA LEU A 129 16.41 -23.36 7.16
C LEU A 129 15.22 -22.52 7.69
N ALA A 130 15.20 -22.20 8.98
CA ALA A 130 14.21 -21.30 9.56
C ALA A 130 14.25 -19.90 8.93
N GLN A 131 15.45 -19.32 8.77
CA GLN A 131 15.62 -18.02 8.08
C GLN A 131 15.14 -18.07 6.62
N GLN A 132 15.37 -19.19 5.92
CA GLN A 132 14.85 -19.37 4.57
C GLN A 132 13.32 -19.43 4.54
N LEU A 133 12.70 -20.01 5.56
CA LEU A 133 11.25 -20.01 5.72
C LEU A 133 10.71 -18.60 5.96
N ASP A 134 11.37 -17.79 6.79
CA ASP A 134 11.02 -16.37 6.98
C ASP A 134 11.10 -15.60 5.65
N CYS A 135 12.19 -15.78 4.88
CA CYS A 135 12.32 -15.18 3.56
C CYS A 135 11.20 -15.60 2.61
N ARG A 136 10.81 -16.88 2.64
CA ARG A 136 9.69 -17.39 1.85
C ARG A 136 8.37 -16.77 2.28
N PHE A 137 8.10 -16.71 3.58
CA PHE A 137 6.92 -16.06 4.14
C PHE A 137 6.81 -14.59 3.65
N PHE A 138 7.89 -13.82 3.76
CA PHE A 138 7.90 -12.43 3.30
C PHE A 138 7.66 -12.32 1.80
N ARG A 139 8.29 -13.17 0.98
CA ARG A 139 8.08 -13.20 -0.48
C ARG A 139 6.60 -13.45 -0.81
N ASP A 140 6.00 -14.47 -0.21
CA ASP A 140 4.65 -14.90 -0.54
C ASP A 140 3.60 -13.91 -0.02
N LEU A 141 3.79 -13.37 1.20
CA LEU A 141 3.01 -12.24 1.71
C LEU A 141 3.09 -11.05 0.76
N HIS A 142 4.30 -10.67 0.34
CA HIS A 142 4.50 -9.52 -0.55
C HIS A 142 3.79 -9.72 -1.89
N ARG A 143 3.86 -10.92 -2.48
CA ARG A 143 3.15 -11.27 -3.71
C ARG A 143 1.63 -11.15 -3.56
N ILE A 144 1.06 -11.68 -2.47
CA ILE A 144 -0.38 -11.60 -2.19
C ILE A 144 -0.80 -10.13 -2.07
N ILE A 145 -0.10 -9.35 -1.26
CA ILE A 145 -0.41 -7.93 -1.07
C ILE A 145 -0.34 -7.19 -2.41
N VAL A 146 0.76 -7.31 -3.17
CA VAL A 146 0.89 -6.66 -4.48
C VAL A 146 -0.26 -7.04 -5.42
N ALA A 147 -0.71 -8.29 -5.43
CA ALA A 147 -1.84 -8.72 -6.26
C ALA A 147 -3.15 -8.00 -5.89
N TYR A 148 -3.46 -7.90 -4.60
CA TYR A 148 -4.66 -7.19 -4.12
C TYR A 148 -4.56 -5.67 -4.32
N GLU A 149 -3.38 -5.10 -4.14
CA GLU A 149 -3.09 -3.69 -4.42
C GLU A 149 -3.36 -3.38 -5.90
N LEU A 150 -2.82 -4.19 -6.82
CA LEU A 150 -3.06 -4.08 -8.26
C LEU A 150 -4.55 -4.25 -8.61
N ALA A 151 -5.26 -5.16 -7.94
CA ALA A 151 -6.71 -5.31 -8.12
C ALA A 151 -7.46 -4.04 -7.68
N ARG A 152 -7.14 -3.49 -6.50
CA ARG A 152 -7.77 -2.26 -6.00
C ARG A 152 -7.52 -1.08 -6.94
N ILE A 153 -6.30 -0.92 -7.44
CA ILE A 153 -5.91 0.09 -8.42
C ILE A 153 -6.78 0.04 -9.67
N ARG A 154 -7.04 -1.16 -10.20
CA ARG A 154 -7.90 -1.33 -11.38
C ARG A 154 -9.31 -0.82 -11.10
N ILE A 155 -9.86 -1.10 -9.92
CA ILE A 155 -11.18 -0.63 -9.49
C ILE A 155 -11.18 0.89 -9.29
N VAL A 156 -10.22 1.42 -8.53
CA VAL A 156 -10.06 2.86 -8.23
C VAL A 156 -9.92 3.68 -9.51
N ARG A 157 -9.19 3.18 -10.51
CA ARG A 157 -9.07 3.83 -11.81
C ARG A 157 -10.44 3.98 -12.49
N GLN A 158 -11.29 2.97 -12.44
CA GLN A 158 -12.65 3.06 -13.01
C GLN A 158 -13.53 4.05 -12.24
N LEU A 159 -13.40 4.09 -10.91
CA LEU A 159 -14.12 5.07 -10.07
C LEU A 159 -13.69 6.50 -10.40
N LEU A 160 -12.39 6.74 -10.59
CA LEU A 160 -11.86 8.06 -10.95
C LEU A 160 -12.38 8.53 -12.31
N VAL A 161 -12.41 7.66 -13.32
CA VAL A 161 -12.96 7.99 -14.65
C VAL A 161 -14.42 8.39 -14.52
N ARG A 162 -15.25 7.58 -13.87
CA ARG A 162 -16.67 7.89 -13.65
C ARG A 162 -16.90 9.19 -12.88
N HIS A 163 -16.08 9.46 -11.88
CA HIS A 163 -16.16 10.70 -11.11
C HIS A 163 -15.89 11.93 -12.00
N ASN A 164 -14.87 11.84 -12.86
CA ASN A 164 -14.54 12.91 -13.80
C ASN A 164 -15.64 13.14 -14.84
N ASP A 165 -16.22 12.08 -15.39
CA ASP A 165 -17.33 12.17 -16.36
C ASP A 165 -18.56 12.84 -15.75
N ARG A 166 -18.87 12.52 -14.48
CA ARG A 166 -19.97 13.15 -13.74
C ARG A 166 -19.68 14.63 -13.42
N SER A 167 -18.43 14.97 -13.14
CA SER A 167 -18.02 16.35 -12.88
C SER A 167 -18.06 17.19 -14.17
N ALA A 168 -17.68 16.63 -15.31
CA ALA A 168 -17.75 17.30 -16.61
C ALA A 168 -19.21 17.52 -17.09
N SER A 169 -20.10 16.55 -16.86
CA SER A 169 -21.52 16.67 -17.22
C SER A 169 -22.34 17.60 -16.32
N SER A 170 -21.82 17.97 -15.15
CA SER A 170 -22.44 18.93 -14.23
C SER A 170 -21.86 20.35 -14.33
N ALA A 171 -20.90 20.58 -15.22
CA ALA A 171 -20.37 21.92 -15.48
C ALA A 171 -21.41 22.73 -16.28
N PRO A 172 -21.79 23.96 -15.85
CA PRO A 172 -22.76 24.77 -16.57
C PRO A 172 -22.20 25.16 -17.95
N SER A 173 -22.98 24.92 -19.00
CA SER A 173 -22.65 25.36 -20.36
C SER A 173 -22.56 26.88 -20.39
N SER A 174 -21.38 27.42 -20.76
CA SER A 174 -21.18 28.86 -20.95
C SER A 174 -22.25 29.44 -21.87
N PRO A 175 -22.86 30.59 -21.55
CA PRO A 175 -23.83 31.21 -22.44
C PRO A 175 -23.14 31.64 -23.75
N PRO A 176 -23.84 31.60 -24.89
CA PRO A 176 -23.27 31.98 -26.17
C PRO A 176 -22.88 33.47 -26.16
N PRO A 177 -21.84 33.88 -26.91
CA PRO A 177 -21.41 35.27 -26.96
C PRO A 177 -22.54 36.15 -27.51
N SER A 178 -22.91 37.18 -26.75
CA SER A 178 -23.88 38.19 -27.16
C SER A 178 -23.35 38.94 -28.38
N SER A 179 -24.01 38.77 -29.53
CA SER A 179 -23.76 39.55 -30.74
C SER A 179 -24.07 41.03 -30.46
N THR A 180 -23.04 41.83 -30.27
CA THR A 180 -23.15 43.29 -30.21
C THR A 180 -23.65 43.79 -31.56
N LYS A 181 -24.85 44.40 -31.58
CA LYS A 181 -25.34 45.16 -32.74
C LYS A 181 -24.47 46.42 -32.88
N THR A 182 -23.81 46.57 -34.02
CA THR A 182 -23.22 47.84 -34.45
C THR A 182 -24.35 48.77 -34.89
N VAL A 183 -24.29 50.01 -34.39
CA VAL A 183 -25.16 51.15 -34.71
C VAL A 183 -24.95 51.59 -36.16
#